data_AF-A0A061RMZ7-F1
#
_entry.id   AF-A0A061RMZ7-F1
#
_cell.length_a   1.000
_cell.length_b   1.000
_cell.length_c   1.000
_cell.angle_alpha   90.00
_cell.angle_beta   90.00
_cell.angle_gamma   90.00
#
_symmetry.space_group_name_H-M   'P 1'
#
loop_
_entity.id
_entity.type
_entity.pdbx_description
1 polymer ?
#
loop_
_entity_poly.entity_id
_entity_poly.type
_entity_poly.pdbx_seq_one_letter_code
_entity_poly.pdbx_strand_id
1 'polypeptide(L)'
;MFDADTEEAHLGGGPDFVLDAIDNIDTKVALLAACHRRGIPVLCVGGAGARLDPTRLRFADISETSVDPLARSVRSRLRKDHGIKSGVTVLLSVEKPTCKLLPIDQVAAPGQDPLDFQVVPNFRVRTIPVLGTLPAMFGMAAATFLLARLAGRDLDPDSPVSLTRAQYERQLTRLEDRERERFGSDDGVAVDIDEIVYLVRELWRGFSARAPRVVLPGGDKGLCRSTSELVLTRWDSRRPATVDNLVLLTREEADTHDSTDLETIRSAEPEFYRDVSLSLQRARHDFCCRHDQCLLQESSCAPLATA
;
A
#
# COMPACT_ATOMS: atom_id res chain seq x y z
N MET A 1 -28.51 5.74 -11.25
CA MET A 1 -27.39 4.81 -10.97
C MET A 1 -26.40 5.01 -12.10
N PHE A 2 -25.09 5.02 -11.86
CA PHE A 2 -24.12 5.19 -12.94
C PHE A 2 -24.12 3.97 -13.87
N ASP A 3 -24.23 4.22 -15.17
CA ASP A 3 -24.24 3.25 -16.26
C ASP A 3 -23.66 3.87 -17.54
N ALA A 4 -23.65 3.12 -18.64
CA ALA A 4 -23.09 3.58 -19.91
C ALA A 4 -23.83 4.79 -20.50
N ASP A 5 -25.15 4.88 -20.28
CA ASP A 5 -26.00 5.94 -20.85
C ASP A 5 -25.80 7.26 -20.10
N THR A 6 -25.51 7.18 -18.80
CA THR A 6 -25.29 8.34 -17.92
C THR A 6 -23.82 8.77 -17.85
N GLU A 7 -22.90 8.00 -18.43
CA GLU A 7 -21.45 8.26 -18.37
C GLU A 7 -21.10 9.67 -18.84
N GLU A 8 -21.62 10.10 -19.99
CA GLU A 8 -21.28 11.40 -20.57
C GLU A 8 -21.83 12.56 -19.75
N ALA A 9 -23.01 12.40 -19.15
CA ALA A 9 -23.58 13.42 -18.27
C ALA A 9 -22.73 13.64 -17.00
N HIS A 10 -22.05 12.60 -16.51
CA HIS A 10 -21.26 12.66 -15.28
C HIS A 10 -19.76 12.94 -15.53
N LEU A 11 -19.18 12.41 -16.60
CA LEU A 11 -17.74 12.48 -16.87
C LEU A 11 -17.37 13.33 -18.11
N GLY A 12 -18.35 13.76 -18.92
CA GLY A 12 -18.12 14.54 -20.15
C GLY A 12 -17.50 15.91 -19.90
N GLY A 13 -17.71 16.48 -18.70
CA GLY A 13 -17.09 17.74 -18.29
C GLY A 13 -15.59 17.66 -18.00
N GLY A 14 -14.98 16.46 -18.05
CA GLY A 14 -13.55 16.27 -17.78
C GLY A 14 -13.14 16.64 -16.36
N PRO A 15 -13.72 16.02 -15.31
CA PRO A 15 -13.37 16.34 -13.94
C PRO A 15 -11.89 16.07 -13.65
N ASP A 16 -11.24 16.96 -12.88
CA ASP A 16 -9.85 16.78 -12.45
C ASP A 16 -9.67 15.52 -11.59
N PHE A 17 -10.73 15.14 -10.87
CA PHE A 17 -10.73 13.99 -9.97
C PHE A 17 -12.15 13.45 -9.74
N VAL A 18 -12.27 12.14 -9.56
CA VAL A 18 -13.53 11.47 -9.18
C VAL A 18 -13.36 10.80 -7.80
N LEU A 19 -14.30 11.10 -6.89
CA LEU A 19 -14.43 10.38 -5.62
C LEU A 19 -15.60 9.41 -5.69
N ASP A 20 -15.30 8.12 -5.63
CA ASP A 20 -16.29 7.06 -5.71
C ASP A 20 -16.66 6.52 -4.31
N ALA A 21 -17.82 6.94 -3.81
CA ALA A 21 -18.40 6.51 -2.53
C ALA A 21 -19.63 5.58 -2.68
N ILE A 22 -19.72 4.86 -3.80
CA ILE A 22 -20.88 4.00 -4.15
C ILE A 22 -20.79 2.63 -3.46
N ASP A 23 -21.89 2.06 -2.98
CA ASP A 23 -21.90 0.73 -2.36
C ASP A 23 -22.34 -0.40 -3.31
N ASN A 24 -23.12 -0.08 -4.33
CA ASN A 24 -23.51 -1.02 -5.38
C ASN A 24 -22.32 -1.41 -6.27
N ILE A 25 -22.04 -2.71 -6.34
CA ILE A 25 -20.85 -3.26 -7.04
C ILE A 25 -20.90 -2.98 -8.55
N ASP A 26 -22.03 -3.21 -9.21
CA ASP A 26 -22.17 -3.02 -10.67
C ASP A 26 -21.88 -1.57 -11.06
N THR A 27 -22.52 -0.65 -10.35
CA THR A 27 -22.38 0.80 -10.54
C THR A 27 -20.94 1.26 -10.31
N LYS A 28 -20.35 0.80 -9.20
CA LYS A 28 -18.98 1.12 -8.82
C LYS A 28 -17.98 0.62 -9.87
N VAL A 29 -18.14 -0.61 -10.36
CA VAL A 29 -17.28 -1.17 -11.41
C VAL A 29 -17.42 -0.38 -12.71
N ALA A 30 -18.64 -0.04 -13.12
CA ALA A 30 -18.88 0.76 -14.33
C ALA A 30 -18.19 2.13 -14.25
N LEU A 31 -18.34 2.84 -13.14
CA LEU A 31 -17.70 4.15 -12.91
C LEU A 31 -16.17 4.04 -12.95
N LEU A 32 -15.60 3.09 -12.21
CA LEU A 32 -14.14 2.91 -12.14
C LEU A 32 -13.57 2.52 -13.50
N ALA A 33 -14.24 1.66 -14.26
CA ALA A 33 -13.82 1.28 -15.61
C ALA A 33 -13.90 2.46 -16.59
N ALA A 34 -14.93 3.30 -16.49
CA ALA A 34 -15.07 4.52 -17.29
C ALA A 34 -13.97 5.54 -16.98
N CYS A 35 -13.70 5.81 -15.70
CA CYS A 35 -12.64 6.72 -15.28
C CYS A 35 -11.27 6.22 -15.77
N HIS A 36 -11.00 4.92 -15.58
CA HIS A 36 -9.75 4.30 -16.02
C HIS A 36 -9.55 4.40 -17.55
N ARG A 37 -10.60 4.14 -18.34
CA ARG A 37 -10.56 4.26 -19.80
C ARG A 37 -10.33 5.70 -20.27
N ARG A 38 -10.92 6.67 -19.58
CA ARG A 38 -10.78 8.11 -19.90
C ARG A 38 -9.51 8.74 -19.33
N GLY A 39 -8.72 8.00 -18.54
CA GLY A 39 -7.55 8.54 -17.85
C GLY A 39 -7.88 9.55 -16.75
N ILE A 40 -9.11 9.52 -16.23
CA ILE A 40 -9.56 10.41 -15.15
C ILE A 40 -9.09 9.83 -13.81
N PRO A 41 -8.33 10.59 -12.99
CA PRO A 41 -7.93 10.15 -11.66
C PRO A 41 -9.14 9.84 -10.77
N VAL A 42 -9.13 8.67 -10.13
CA VAL A 42 -10.25 8.22 -9.29
C VAL A 42 -9.77 7.62 -7.97
N LEU A 43 -10.44 8.01 -6.88
CA LEU A 43 -10.31 7.38 -5.56
C LEU A 43 -11.57 6.57 -5.28
N CYS A 44 -11.41 5.26 -5.16
CA CYS A 44 -12.46 4.33 -4.75
C CYS A 44 -12.54 4.25 -3.22
N VAL A 45 -13.72 4.40 -2.65
CA VAL A 45 -13.95 4.16 -1.22
C VAL A 45 -14.44 2.73 -1.01
N GLY A 46 -13.79 2.01 -0.10
CA GLY A 46 -14.14 0.66 0.31
C GLY A 46 -15.33 0.59 1.27
N GLY A 47 -15.56 -0.59 1.84
CA GLY A 47 -16.65 -0.81 2.78
C GLY A 47 -16.32 -0.37 4.20
N ALA A 48 -17.09 0.58 4.74
CA ALA A 48 -16.97 1.05 6.12
C ALA A 48 -17.80 0.24 7.14
N GLY A 49 -18.65 -0.67 6.69
CA GLY A 49 -19.49 -1.49 7.57
C GLY A 49 -18.72 -2.62 8.26
N ALA A 50 -19.18 -3.05 9.44
CA ALA A 50 -18.57 -4.11 10.26
C ALA A 50 -17.12 -3.83 10.69
N ARG A 51 -16.84 -2.57 11.01
CA ARG A 51 -15.51 -2.03 11.32
C ARG A 51 -15.59 -1.11 12.53
N LEU A 52 -14.51 -1.02 13.28
CA LEU A 52 -14.42 -0.23 14.51
C LEU A 52 -13.18 0.65 14.56
N ASP A 53 -12.04 0.17 14.06
CA ASP A 53 -10.74 0.78 14.33
C ASP A 53 -10.35 1.80 13.25
N PRO A 54 -10.37 3.11 13.55
CA PRO A 54 -10.04 4.14 12.58
C PRO A 54 -8.54 4.22 12.28
N THR A 55 -7.68 3.67 13.14
CA THR A 55 -6.22 3.67 12.94
C THR A 55 -5.79 2.74 11.82
N ARG A 56 -6.72 1.91 11.30
CA ARG A 56 -6.49 0.91 10.25
C ARG A 56 -6.98 1.35 8.87
N LEU A 57 -7.38 2.60 8.70
CA LEU A 57 -7.63 3.19 7.38
C LEU A 57 -6.33 3.32 6.59
N ARG A 58 -6.31 2.81 5.37
CA ARG A 58 -5.16 2.81 4.47
C ARG A 58 -5.61 3.10 3.05
N PHE A 59 -4.76 3.78 2.30
CA PHE A 59 -4.90 3.87 0.85
C PHE A 59 -4.03 2.78 0.22
N ALA A 60 -4.53 2.11 -0.80
CA ALA A 60 -3.79 1.08 -1.51
C ALA A 60 -4.29 0.97 -2.94
N ASP A 61 -3.51 0.36 -3.84
CA ASP A 61 -4.05 -0.02 -5.13
C ASP A 61 -5.11 -1.13 -4.98
N ILE A 62 -6.10 -1.14 -5.88
CA ILE A 62 -7.16 -2.16 -5.92
C ILE A 62 -6.59 -3.60 -5.97
N SER A 63 -5.41 -3.78 -6.58
CA SER A 63 -4.71 -5.07 -6.66
C SER A 63 -4.26 -5.61 -5.29
N GLU A 64 -3.99 -4.72 -4.34
CA GLU A 64 -3.47 -5.02 -3.00
C GLU A 64 -4.57 -5.28 -1.96
N THR A 65 -5.83 -5.00 -2.28
CA THR A 65 -6.94 -5.09 -1.33
C THR A 65 -7.27 -6.53 -0.90
N SER A 66 -6.89 -6.95 0.30
CA SER A 66 -7.09 -8.35 0.72
C SER A 66 -8.30 -8.55 1.61
N VAL A 67 -8.55 -7.63 2.54
CA VAL A 67 -9.48 -7.84 3.66
C VAL A 67 -10.91 -7.36 3.36
N ASP A 68 -11.04 -6.28 2.60
CA ASP A 68 -12.32 -5.63 2.30
C ASP A 68 -13.16 -6.45 1.28
N PRO A 69 -14.37 -6.90 1.64
CA PRO A 69 -15.23 -7.67 0.73
C PRO A 69 -15.74 -6.89 -0.49
N LEU A 70 -16.02 -5.59 -0.34
CA LEU A 70 -16.46 -4.73 -1.44
C LEU A 70 -15.32 -4.54 -2.43
N ALA A 71 -14.15 -4.13 -1.95
CA ALA A 71 -12.97 -3.95 -2.79
C ALA A 71 -12.55 -5.26 -3.47
N ARG A 72 -12.63 -6.40 -2.78
CA ARG A 72 -12.36 -7.73 -3.36
C ARG A 72 -13.29 -8.04 -4.53
N SER A 73 -14.59 -7.77 -4.37
CA SER A 73 -15.60 -8.04 -5.40
C SER A 73 -15.40 -7.14 -6.61
N VAL A 74 -15.15 -5.85 -6.36
CA VAL A 74 -14.88 -4.82 -7.37
C VAL A 74 -13.60 -5.17 -8.14
N ARG A 75 -12.50 -5.52 -7.45
CA ARG A 75 -11.27 -6.00 -8.11
C ARG A 75 -11.56 -7.17 -9.04
N SER A 76 -12.31 -8.17 -8.56
CA SER A 76 -12.57 -9.37 -9.34
C SER A 76 -13.33 -9.05 -10.63
N ARG A 77 -14.29 -8.14 -10.59
CA ARG A 77 -15.07 -7.73 -11.76
C ARG A 77 -14.31 -6.80 -12.69
N LEU A 78 -13.60 -5.80 -12.16
CA LEU A 78 -12.69 -4.97 -12.95
C LEU A 78 -11.69 -5.80 -13.76
N ARG A 79 -11.11 -6.83 -13.14
CA ARG A 79 -10.20 -7.77 -13.81
C ARG A 79 -10.90 -8.63 -14.85
N LYS A 80 -12.07 -9.20 -14.51
CA LYS A 80 -12.78 -10.16 -15.36
C LYS A 80 -13.44 -9.49 -16.56
N ASP A 81 -14.11 -8.38 -16.33
CA ASP A 81 -15.02 -7.76 -17.29
C ASP A 81 -14.34 -6.64 -18.08
N HIS A 82 -13.28 -6.03 -17.52
CA HIS A 82 -12.57 -4.90 -18.14
C HIS A 82 -11.06 -5.11 -18.28
N GLY A 83 -10.49 -6.22 -17.80
CA GLY A 83 -9.05 -6.48 -17.85
C GLY A 83 -8.21 -5.58 -16.93
N ILE A 84 -8.84 -4.77 -16.08
CA ILE A 84 -8.18 -3.81 -15.18
C ILE A 84 -7.66 -4.57 -13.97
N LYS A 85 -6.32 -4.64 -13.83
CA LYS A 85 -5.65 -5.37 -12.76
C LYS A 85 -5.20 -4.47 -11.60
N SER A 86 -4.95 -3.19 -11.89
CA SER A 86 -4.32 -2.19 -11.02
C SER A 86 -4.56 -0.78 -11.58
N GLY A 87 -4.05 0.24 -10.89
CA GLY A 87 -4.17 1.65 -11.30
C GLY A 87 -5.43 2.33 -10.77
N VAL A 88 -6.04 1.77 -9.71
CA VAL A 88 -7.19 2.36 -9.04
C VAL A 88 -6.87 2.42 -7.56
N THR A 89 -6.66 3.63 -7.04
CA THR A 89 -6.43 3.85 -5.61
C THR A 89 -7.73 3.61 -4.84
N VAL A 90 -7.62 2.88 -3.74
CA VAL A 90 -8.73 2.51 -2.85
C VAL A 90 -8.42 2.97 -1.44
N LEU A 91 -9.32 3.70 -0.81
CA LEU A 91 -9.34 3.91 0.63
C LEU A 91 -10.13 2.76 1.29
N LEU A 92 -9.47 1.96 2.13
CA LEU A 92 -10.07 0.83 2.82
C LEU A 92 -9.62 0.74 4.28
N SER A 93 -10.30 -0.09 5.08
CA SER A 93 -9.79 -0.54 6.36
C SER A 93 -9.21 -1.94 6.25
N VAL A 94 -7.99 -2.13 6.76
CA VAL A 94 -7.33 -3.45 6.86
C VAL A 94 -7.80 -4.28 8.06
N GLU A 95 -8.74 -3.76 8.86
CA GLU A 95 -9.44 -4.51 9.89
C GLU A 95 -10.21 -5.70 9.28
N LYS A 96 -10.38 -6.81 10.01
CA LYS A 96 -11.23 -7.93 9.56
C LYS A 96 -12.69 -7.65 9.94
N PRO A 97 -13.68 -7.93 9.08
CA PRO A 97 -15.06 -7.60 9.40
C PRO A 97 -15.51 -8.39 10.62
N THR A 98 -15.99 -7.71 11.65
CA THR A 98 -16.32 -8.33 12.94
C THR A 98 -17.72 -8.94 12.95
N CYS A 99 -18.66 -8.36 12.19
CA CYS A 99 -20.03 -8.82 12.11
C CYS A 99 -20.45 -9.22 10.69
N LYS A 100 -21.45 -10.10 10.62
CA LYS A 100 -22.09 -10.53 9.37
C LYS A 100 -23.33 -9.68 9.12
N LEU A 101 -23.88 -9.81 7.92
CA LEU A 101 -25.19 -9.25 7.56
C LEU A 101 -26.23 -9.68 8.60
N LEU A 102 -27.03 -8.72 9.08
CA LEU A 102 -28.16 -9.05 9.95
C LEU A 102 -29.13 -9.96 9.18
N PRO A 103 -29.59 -11.05 9.81
CA PRO A 103 -30.58 -11.91 9.18
C PRO A 103 -31.91 -11.14 9.08
N ILE A 104 -32.70 -11.49 8.06
CA ILE A 104 -33.85 -10.70 7.61
C ILE A 104 -34.95 -10.62 8.69
N ASP A 105 -35.10 -11.68 9.48
CA ASP A 105 -35.98 -11.78 10.63
C ASP A 105 -35.68 -10.76 11.74
N GLN A 106 -34.46 -10.22 11.79
CA GLN A 106 -34.08 -9.14 12.70
C GLN A 106 -34.32 -7.75 12.12
N VAL A 107 -34.60 -7.65 10.82
CA VAL A 107 -34.83 -6.40 10.09
C VAL A 107 -36.33 -6.18 9.82
N ALA A 108 -37.07 -7.25 9.58
CA ALA A 108 -38.50 -7.26 9.25
C ALA A 108 -39.30 -8.00 10.34
N ALA A 109 -40.41 -7.43 10.80
CA ALA A 109 -41.32 -8.13 11.70
C ALA A 109 -41.99 -9.32 10.98
N PRO A 110 -42.49 -10.35 11.70
CA PRO A 110 -43.15 -11.49 11.09
C PRO A 110 -44.31 -11.05 10.17
N GLY A 111 -44.19 -11.32 8.86
CA GLY A 111 -45.21 -10.99 7.86
C GLY A 111 -44.94 -9.75 6.99
N GLN A 112 -43.81 -9.05 7.18
CA GLN A 112 -43.39 -7.98 6.27
C GLN A 112 -42.51 -8.54 5.14
N ASP A 113 -42.72 -8.08 3.90
CA ASP A 113 -41.84 -8.45 2.78
C ASP A 113 -40.50 -7.73 2.97
N PRO A 114 -39.36 -8.44 2.98
CA PRO A 114 -38.04 -7.82 3.06
C PRO A 114 -37.80 -6.79 1.93
N LEU A 115 -38.47 -6.92 0.79
CA LEU A 115 -38.42 -5.94 -0.31
C LEU A 115 -39.01 -4.59 0.07
N ASP A 116 -39.94 -4.51 1.04
CA ASP A 116 -40.56 -3.26 1.49
C ASP A 116 -39.56 -2.30 2.16
N PHE A 117 -38.41 -2.82 2.62
CA PHE A 117 -37.33 -2.03 3.20
C PHE A 117 -36.33 -1.52 2.15
N GLN A 118 -36.54 -1.80 0.86
CA GLN A 118 -35.72 -1.23 -0.22
C GLN A 118 -36.15 0.21 -0.49
N VAL A 119 -35.30 1.17 -0.09
CA VAL A 119 -35.49 2.59 -0.45
C VAL A 119 -35.26 2.82 -1.95
N VAL A 120 -34.44 1.98 -2.59
CA VAL A 120 -34.11 2.06 -4.02
C VAL A 120 -34.15 0.65 -4.63
N PRO A 121 -34.74 0.47 -5.83
CA PRO A 121 -34.68 -0.81 -6.53
C PRO A 121 -33.24 -1.33 -6.66
N ASN A 122 -33.03 -2.63 -6.44
CA ASN A 122 -31.71 -3.30 -6.44
C ASN A 122 -30.77 -2.90 -5.31
N PHE A 123 -31.24 -2.17 -4.29
CA PHE A 123 -30.45 -1.89 -3.09
C PHE A 123 -30.49 -3.08 -2.13
N ARG A 124 -29.41 -3.26 -1.36
CA ARG A 124 -29.32 -4.39 -0.43
C ARG A 124 -30.29 -4.19 0.75
N VAL A 125 -31.23 -5.12 0.92
CA VAL A 125 -32.17 -5.19 2.06
C VAL A 125 -31.46 -5.46 3.39
N ARG A 126 -30.40 -6.27 3.36
CA ARG A 126 -29.67 -6.67 4.57
C ARG A 126 -28.64 -5.62 4.96
N THR A 127 -28.82 -5.01 6.12
CA THR A 127 -27.91 -3.99 6.64
C THR A 127 -26.69 -4.64 7.29
N ILE A 128 -25.49 -4.16 6.93
CA ILE A 128 -24.28 -4.39 7.73
C ILE A 128 -24.27 -3.31 8.81
N PRO A 129 -24.09 -3.64 10.10
CA PRO A 129 -23.95 -2.63 11.14
C PRO A 129 -22.81 -1.65 10.83
N VAL A 130 -23.07 -0.36 10.99
CA VAL A 130 -22.11 0.71 10.74
C VAL A 130 -21.98 1.57 11.99
N LEU A 131 -20.74 1.75 12.47
CA LEU A 131 -20.44 2.77 13.47
C LEU A 131 -20.28 4.11 12.74
N GLY A 132 -21.23 5.03 12.91
CA GLY A 132 -21.33 6.26 12.09
C GLY A 132 -20.08 7.14 12.07
N THR A 133 -19.23 7.09 13.10
CA THR A 133 -17.95 7.82 13.13
C THR A 133 -16.98 7.32 12.06
N LEU A 134 -17.04 6.05 11.68
CA LEU A 134 -16.09 5.47 10.77
C LEU A 134 -16.32 5.90 9.30
N PRO A 135 -17.53 5.83 8.71
CA PRO A 135 -17.78 6.42 7.39
C PRO A 135 -17.41 7.91 7.32
N ALA A 136 -17.64 8.67 8.40
CA ALA A 136 -17.22 10.07 8.46
C ALA A 136 -15.69 10.20 8.34
N MET A 137 -14.93 9.36 9.05
CA MET A 137 -13.47 9.33 8.94
C MET A 137 -12.98 8.87 7.56
N PHE A 138 -13.68 7.92 6.90
CA PHE A 138 -13.42 7.59 5.49
C PHE A 138 -13.59 8.82 4.59
N GLY A 139 -14.68 9.58 4.77
CA GLY A 139 -14.94 10.81 4.02
C GLY A 139 -13.85 11.87 4.24
N MET A 140 -13.45 12.09 5.49
CA MET A 140 -12.39 13.05 5.84
C MET A 140 -11.02 12.64 5.30
N ALA A 141 -10.68 11.34 5.36
CA ALA A 141 -9.45 10.81 4.79
C ALA A 141 -9.43 10.97 3.26
N ALA A 142 -10.55 10.62 2.59
CA ALA A 142 -10.68 10.80 1.15
C ALA A 142 -10.54 12.27 0.74
N ALA A 143 -11.19 13.19 1.45
CA ALA A 143 -11.07 14.63 1.19
C ALA A 143 -9.62 15.11 1.32
N THR A 144 -8.92 14.69 2.37
CA THR A 144 -7.49 15.01 2.57
C THR A 144 -6.64 14.50 1.41
N PHE A 145 -6.87 13.27 0.97
CA PHE A 145 -6.15 12.68 -0.16
C PHE A 145 -6.36 13.46 -1.46
N LEU A 146 -7.61 13.79 -1.77
CA LEU A 146 -7.95 14.57 -2.97
C LEU A 146 -7.30 15.96 -2.93
N LEU A 147 -7.44 16.69 -1.81
CA LEU A 147 -6.89 18.03 -1.66
C LEU A 147 -5.36 18.05 -1.78
N ALA A 148 -4.68 17.07 -1.19
CA ALA A 148 -3.23 16.94 -1.31
C ALA A 148 -2.81 16.71 -2.77
N ARG A 149 -3.48 15.77 -3.46
CA ARG A 149 -3.24 15.49 -4.89
C ARG A 149 -3.46 16.71 -5.78
N LEU A 150 -4.56 17.43 -5.58
CA LEU A 150 -4.87 18.67 -6.31
C LEU A 150 -3.83 19.77 -6.04
N ALA A 151 -3.26 19.80 -4.83
CA ALA A 151 -2.17 20.72 -4.48
C ALA A 151 -0.79 20.28 -4.96
N GLY A 152 -0.67 19.19 -5.74
CA GLY A 152 0.62 18.64 -6.19
C GLY A 152 1.45 18.03 -5.05
N ARG A 153 0.81 17.65 -3.94
CA ARG A 153 1.42 16.94 -2.82
C ARG A 153 0.96 15.49 -2.84
N ASP A 154 1.85 14.58 -3.21
CA ASP A 154 1.55 13.16 -3.11
C ASP A 154 1.53 12.72 -1.64
N LEU A 155 0.37 12.25 -1.18
CA LEU A 155 0.33 11.38 -0.01
C LEU A 155 0.86 10.02 -0.44
N ASP A 156 1.89 9.55 0.24
CA ASP A 156 2.58 8.30 -0.09
C ASP A 156 2.16 7.21 0.92
N PRO A 157 0.97 6.59 0.79
CA PRO A 157 0.42 5.71 1.81
C PRO A 157 1.27 4.44 2.00
N ASP A 158 1.39 3.98 3.24
CA ASP A 158 1.96 2.66 3.54
C ASP A 158 1.25 1.55 2.76
N SER A 159 2.01 0.59 2.22
CA SER A 159 1.40 -0.61 1.63
C SER A 159 0.58 -1.35 2.71
N PRO A 160 -0.65 -1.80 2.38
CA PRO A 160 -1.46 -2.64 3.28
C PRO A 160 -0.86 -4.03 3.51
N VAL A 161 0.17 -4.42 2.75
CA VAL A 161 0.87 -5.69 2.91
C VAL A 161 1.83 -5.60 4.09
N SER A 162 1.35 -5.93 5.28
CA SER A 162 2.21 -6.17 6.44
C SER A 162 2.69 -7.62 6.42
N LEU A 163 3.99 -7.84 6.27
CA LEU A 163 4.59 -9.13 6.55
C LEU A 163 4.47 -9.47 8.04
N THR A 164 4.47 -10.76 8.37
CA THR A 164 4.57 -11.23 9.75
C THR A 164 6.00 -11.05 10.26
N ARG A 165 6.18 -10.96 11.58
CA ARG A 165 7.52 -10.88 12.20
C ARG A 165 8.46 -11.99 11.70
N ALA A 166 7.96 -13.23 11.63
CA ALA A 166 8.70 -14.38 11.10
C ALA A 166 9.07 -14.27 9.60
N GLN A 167 8.38 -13.43 8.82
CA GLN A 167 8.78 -13.14 7.45
C GLN A 167 9.92 -12.11 7.40
N TYR A 168 9.94 -11.11 8.29
CA TYR A 168 11.06 -10.17 8.41
C TYR A 168 12.32 -10.84 8.98
N GLU A 169 12.18 -11.70 9.98
CA GLU A 169 13.30 -12.52 10.50
C GLU A 169 13.92 -13.37 9.39
N ARG A 170 13.09 -13.95 8.52
CA ARG A 170 13.59 -14.67 7.33
C ARG A 170 14.31 -13.76 6.32
N GLN A 171 13.93 -12.50 6.20
CA GLN A 171 14.64 -11.55 5.34
C GLN A 171 16.01 -11.19 5.92
N LEU A 172 16.11 -11.02 7.25
CA LEU A 172 17.38 -10.81 7.93
C LEU A 172 18.31 -12.03 7.77
N THR A 173 17.82 -13.24 8.04
CA THR A 173 18.62 -14.47 7.86
C THR A 173 19.11 -14.62 6.42
N ARG A 174 18.28 -14.27 5.42
CA ARG A 174 18.69 -14.29 4.01
C ARG A 174 19.78 -13.28 3.67
N LEU A 175 19.73 -12.10 4.29
CA LEU A 175 20.77 -11.10 4.14
C LEU A 175 22.09 -11.61 4.73
N GLU A 176 22.06 -12.16 5.95
CA GLU A 176 23.22 -12.77 6.60
C GLU A 176 23.80 -13.94 5.80
N ASP A 177 22.96 -14.84 5.29
CA ASP A 177 23.38 -15.95 4.42
C ASP A 177 24.10 -15.43 3.17
N ARG A 178 23.53 -14.42 2.51
CA ARG A 178 24.11 -13.81 1.31
C ARG A 178 25.44 -13.12 1.60
N GLU A 179 25.55 -12.46 2.74
CA GLU A 179 26.78 -11.79 3.19
C GLU A 179 27.90 -12.79 3.45
N ARG A 180 27.58 -13.93 4.10
CA ARG A 180 28.52 -15.05 4.26
C ARG A 180 28.94 -15.64 2.93
N GLU A 181 28.02 -15.84 1.99
CA GLU A 181 28.31 -16.38 0.66
C GLU A 181 29.22 -15.47 -0.17
N ARG A 182 29.05 -14.14 -0.06
CA ARG A 182 29.75 -13.16 -0.91
C ARG A 182 31.03 -12.62 -0.30
N PHE A 183 31.02 -12.31 0.99
CA PHE A 183 32.12 -11.64 1.68
C PHE A 183 32.83 -12.53 2.71
N GLY A 184 32.34 -13.76 2.91
CA GLY A 184 32.93 -14.75 3.82
C GLY A 184 32.59 -14.55 5.30
N SER A 185 31.89 -13.46 5.65
CA SER A 185 31.44 -13.14 7.01
C SER A 185 30.14 -12.33 6.95
N ASP A 186 29.33 -12.42 8.00
CA ASP A 186 28.15 -11.58 8.27
C ASP A 186 28.46 -10.35 9.14
N ASP A 187 29.72 -10.12 9.54
CA ASP A 187 30.16 -8.94 10.31
C ASP A 187 29.81 -7.61 9.62
N GLY A 188 29.59 -7.63 8.31
CA GLY A 188 29.19 -6.48 7.51
C GLY A 188 27.70 -6.12 7.62
N VAL A 189 26.87 -6.96 8.23
CA VAL A 189 25.45 -6.71 8.48
C VAL A 189 25.32 -5.81 9.70
N ALA A 190 25.12 -4.53 9.43
CA ALA A 190 24.89 -3.50 10.45
C ALA A 190 23.42 -3.07 10.42
N VAL A 191 22.51 -4.05 10.39
CA VAL A 191 21.06 -3.82 10.49
C VAL A 191 20.37 -4.80 11.43
N ASP A 192 19.39 -4.32 12.20
CA ASP A 192 18.53 -5.12 13.07
C ASP A 192 17.18 -5.48 12.44
N ILE A 193 16.32 -6.19 13.18
CA ILE A 193 15.00 -6.60 12.69
C ILE A 193 14.07 -5.41 12.40
N ASP A 194 14.13 -4.34 13.19
CA ASP A 194 13.27 -3.17 13.03
C ASP A 194 13.71 -2.34 11.82
N GLU A 195 15.01 -2.30 11.55
CA GLU A 195 15.60 -1.74 10.34
C GLU A 195 15.22 -2.56 9.09
N ILE A 196 15.21 -3.89 9.18
CA ILE A 196 14.68 -4.75 8.10
C ILE A 196 13.20 -4.48 7.86
N VAL A 197 12.40 -4.29 8.92
CA VAL A 197 11.00 -3.90 8.80
C VAL A 197 10.88 -2.58 8.06
N TYR A 198 11.64 -1.55 8.44
CA TYR A 198 11.65 -0.27 7.75
C TYR A 198 12.05 -0.41 6.28
N LEU A 199 13.15 -1.10 5.99
CA LEU A 199 13.65 -1.29 4.63
C LEU A 199 12.62 -1.96 3.74
N VAL A 200 12.06 -3.09 4.20
CA VAL A 200 11.13 -3.88 3.38
C VAL A 200 9.76 -3.21 3.30
N ARG A 201 9.23 -2.69 4.41
CA ARG A 201 7.85 -2.17 4.48
C ARG A 201 7.74 -0.72 4.05
N GLU A 202 8.64 0.15 4.49
CA GLU A 202 8.52 1.60 4.32
C GLU A 202 9.34 2.09 3.14
N LEU A 203 10.61 1.67 3.05
CA LEU A 203 11.51 2.13 2.01
C LEU A 203 11.21 1.50 0.64
N TRP A 204 11.13 0.17 0.61
CA TRP A 204 10.94 -0.61 -0.63
C TRP A 204 9.51 -1.11 -0.83
N ARG A 205 8.63 -0.96 0.18
CA ARG A 205 7.18 -1.27 0.09
C ARG A 205 6.86 -2.71 -0.34
N GLY A 206 7.78 -3.65 -0.10
CA GLY A 206 7.66 -5.04 -0.52
C GLY A 206 7.79 -5.25 -2.02
N PHE A 207 8.35 -4.28 -2.76
CA PHE A 207 8.66 -4.39 -4.18
C PHE A 207 10.16 -4.43 -4.41
N SER A 208 10.58 -5.07 -5.52
CA SER A 208 11.94 -4.87 -6.02
C SER A 208 12.14 -3.39 -6.37
N ALA A 209 13.32 -2.86 -6.11
CA ALA A 209 13.73 -1.52 -6.51
C ALA A 209 13.64 -1.29 -8.02
N ARG A 210 13.73 -2.36 -8.82
CA ARG A 210 13.56 -2.33 -10.28
C ARG A 210 12.10 -2.41 -10.72
N ALA A 211 11.18 -2.77 -9.83
CA ALA A 211 9.77 -2.84 -10.16
C ALA A 211 9.15 -1.43 -10.18
N PRO A 212 8.23 -1.16 -11.12
CA PRO A 212 7.54 0.12 -11.17
C PRO A 212 6.74 0.34 -9.88
N ARG A 213 7.05 1.44 -9.16
CA ARG A 213 6.35 1.84 -7.92
C ARG A 213 4.90 2.25 -8.17
N VAL A 214 4.61 2.71 -9.39
CA VAL A 214 3.27 2.96 -9.89
C VAL A 214 2.95 1.83 -10.85
N VAL A 215 2.07 0.91 -10.45
CA VAL A 215 1.56 -0.09 -11.40
C VAL A 215 0.64 0.63 -12.37
N LEU A 216 1.19 1.01 -13.53
CA LEU A 216 0.42 1.61 -14.62
C LEU A 216 -0.75 0.70 -15.01
N PRO A 217 -1.86 1.27 -15.53
CA PRO A 217 -2.92 0.52 -16.19
C PRO A 217 -2.37 -0.60 -17.10
N GLY A 218 -2.59 -1.86 -16.72
CA GLY A 218 -2.15 -3.01 -17.52
C GLY A 218 -0.68 -3.43 -17.39
N GLY A 219 0.11 -2.75 -16.55
CA GLY A 219 1.48 -3.15 -16.22
C GLY A 219 1.51 -4.53 -15.55
N ASP A 220 2.59 -5.28 -15.80
CA ASP A 220 2.73 -6.59 -15.20
C ASP A 220 2.82 -6.44 -13.68
N LYS A 221 2.26 -7.42 -12.98
CA LYS A 221 2.10 -7.37 -11.53
C LYS A 221 3.49 -7.29 -10.91
N GLY A 222 3.89 -6.09 -10.49
CA GLY A 222 4.96 -5.94 -9.51
C GLY A 222 4.72 -6.95 -8.40
N LEU A 223 5.76 -7.69 -8.07
CA LEU A 223 5.88 -8.96 -7.34
C LEU A 223 5.26 -8.97 -5.92
N CYS A 224 4.07 -8.43 -5.74
CA CYS A 224 3.41 -8.10 -4.46
C CYS A 224 2.89 -9.34 -3.70
N ARG A 225 3.28 -10.55 -4.09
CA ARG A 225 2.81 -11.80 -3.44
C ARG A 225 3.89 -12.78 -3.05
N SER A 226 5.07 -12.74 -3.67
CA SER A 226 6.17 -13.65 -3.37
C SER A 226 7.31 -12.88 -2.71
N THR A 227 7.14 -12.47 -1.45
CA THR A 227 8.30 -12.02 -0.65
C THR A 227 9.32 -13.13 -0.44
N SER A 228 8.95 -14.38 -0.77
CA SER A 228 9.85 -15.50 -0.92
C SER A 228 10.95 -15.28 -1.96
N GLU A 229 10.72 -14.50 -3.02
CA GLU A 229 11.70 -14.25 -4.09
C GLU A 229 12.52 -12.98 -3.90
N LEU A 230 12.10 -12.11 -2.98
CA LEU A 230 12.81 -10.87 -2.67
C LEU A 230 13.95 -11.12 -1.69
N VAL A 231 15.08 -10.45 -1.94
CA VAL A 231 16.30 -10.48 -1.15
C VAL A 231 16.89 -9.07 -1.04
N LEU A 232 17.51 -8.78 0.09
CA LEU A 232 18.31 -7.56 0.29
C LEU A 232 19.76 -7.83 -0.12
N THR A 233 20.37 -6.88 -0.83
CA THR A 233 21.81 -6.89 -1.13
C THR A 233 22.39 -5.47 -0.97
N ARG A 234 23.72 -5.37 -0.88
CA ARG A 234 24.42 -4.09 -0.78
C ARG A 234 24.28 -3.29 -2.08
N TRP A 235 23.93 -2.02 -1.97
CA TRP A 235 23.90 -1.11 -3.12
C TRP A 235 25.31 -0.81 -3.62
N ASP A 236 26.20 -0.37 -2.73
CA ASP A 236 27.65 -0.30 -2.97
C ASP A 236 28.36 -1.44 -2.21
N SER A 237 29.02 -2.32 -2.96
CA SER A 237 29.75 -3.48 -2.42
C SER A 237 30.90 -3.09 -1.48
N ARG A 238 31.44 -1.87 -1.64
CA ARG A 238 32.56 -1.34 -0.83
C ARG A 238 32.11 -0.87 0.55
N ARG A 239 30.81 -0.67 0.75
CA ARG A 239 30.23 -0.22 2.02
C ARG A 239 29.54 -1.39 2.73
N PRO A 240 29.47 -1.41 4.07
CA PRO A 240 28.76 -2.44 4.81
C PRO A 240 27.24 -2.41 4.54
N ALA A 241 26.57 -3.51 4.86
CA ALA A 241 25.11 -3.66 4.78
C ALA A 241 24.45 -2.84 5.89
N THR A 242 24.27 -1.55 5.62
CA THR A 242 23.67 -0.52 6.48
C THR A 242 22.32 -0.09 5.91
N VAL A 243 21.48 0.57 6.71
CA VAL A 243 20.14 1.01 6.29
C VAL A 243 20.17 1.90 5.03
N ASP A 244 21.23 2.69 4.83
CA ASP A 244 21.40 3.56 3.66
C ASP A 244 22.22 2.93 2.53
N ASN A 245 22.48 1.62 2.59
CA ASN A 245 23.23 0.88 1.58
C ASN A 245 22.58 -0.47 1.22
N LEU A 246 21.28 -0.64 1.50
CA LEU A 246 20.58 -1.90 1.22
C LEU A 246 19.45 -1.70 0.21
N VAL A 247 19.50 -2.47 -0.88
CA VAL A 247 18.50 -2.49 -1.95
C VAL A 247 17.72 -3.81 -1.93
N LEU A 248 16.40 -3.73 -2.06
CA LEU A 248 15.52 -4.90 -2.17
C LEU A 248 15.33 -5.26 -3.65
N LEU A 249 15.66 -6.48 -4.05
CA LEU A 249 15.58 -6.95 -5.43
C LEU A 249 15.02 -8.37 -5.49
N THR A 250 14.62 -8.84 -6.67
CA THR A 250 14.43 -10.29 -6.87
C THR A 250 15.77 -11.01 -6.80
N ARG A 251 15.76 -12.32 -6.54
CA ARG A 251 17.00 -13.10 -6.49
C ARG A 251 17.85 -12.97 -7.76
N GLU A 252 17.22 -13.07 -8.94
CA GLU A 252 17.91 -12.94 -10.23
C GLU A 252 18.48 -11.54 -10.45
N GLU A 253 17.73 -10.51 -10.07
CA GLU A 253 18.18 -9.12 -10.14
C GLU A 253 19.34 -8.84 -9.17
N ALA A 254 19.30 -9.39 -7.97
CA ALA A 254 20.36 -9.25 -6.98
C ALA A 254 21.65 -9.94 -7.45
N ASP A 255 21.55 -11.12 -8.06
CA ASP A 255 22.72 -11.82 -8.60
C ASP A 255 23.35 -11.07 -9.78
N THR A 256 22.50 -10.42 -10.60
CA THR A 256 22.95 -9.52 -11.67
C THR A 256 23.60 -8.24 -11.12
N HIS A 257 23.01 -7.66 -10.07
CA HIS A 257 23.54 -6.47 -9.39
C HIS A 257 24.92 -6.75 -8.78
N ASP A 258 25.06 -7.87 -8.05
CA ASP A 258 26.32 -8.26 -7.41
C ASP A 258 27.46 -8.52 -8.41
N SER A 259 27.14 -8.89 -9.65
CA SER A 259 28.12 -9.10 -10.72
C SER A 259 28.42 -7.85 -11.55
N THR A 260 27.74 -6.74 -11.27
CA THR A 260 27.86 -5.48 -12.02
C THR A 260 28.45 -4.37 -11.16
N ASP A 261 29.40 -3.61 -11.69
CA ASP A 261 29.94 -2.44 -11.00
C ASP A 261 28.94 -1.28 -10.96
N LEU A 262 28.95 -0.53 -9.85
CA LEU A 262 28.03 0.59 -9.62
C LEU A 262 28.15 1.70 -10.69
N GLU A 263 29.36 1.95 -11.21
CA GLU A 263 29.59 2.93 -12.30
C GLU A 263 29.00 2.46 -13.64
N THR A 264 28.95 1.14 -13.87
CA THR A 264 28.29 0.54 -15.03
C THR A 264 26.78 0.75 -14.94
N ILE A 265 26.18 0.54 -13.77
CA ILE A 265 24.75 0.80 -13.54
C ILE A 265 24.45 2.29 -13.73
N ARG A 266 25.30 3.18 -13.19
CA ARG A 266 25.14 4.63 -13.32
C ARG A 266 25.17 5.12 -14.76
N SER A 267 25.98 4.49 -15.61
CA SER A 267 26.10 4.86 -17.03
C SER A 267 25.03 4.21 -17.91
N ALA A 268 24.66 2.95 -17.64
CA ALA A 268 23.65 2.23 -18.41
C ALA A 268 22.21 2.62 -18.06
N GLU A 269 21.91 2.83 -16.78
CA GLU A 269 20.56 3.06 -16.25
C GLU A 269 20.54 4.26 -15.26
N PRO A 270 20.73 5.49 -15.75
CA PRO A 270 20.88 6.67 -14.88
C PRO A 270 19.64 6.99 -14.05
N GLU A 271 18.43 6.71 -14.57
CA GLU A 271 17.18 6.92 -13.84
C GLU A 271 17.06 5.95 -12.65
N PHE A 272 17.32 4.66 -12.88
CA PHE A 272 17.32 3.65 -11.82
C PHE A 272 18.34 3.99 -10.72
N TYR A 273 19.58 4.34 -11.11
CA TYR A 273 20.62 4.75 -10.17
C TYR A 273 20.17 5.95 -9.33
N ARG A 274 19.55 6.97 -9.96
CA ARG A 274 19.06 8.16 -9.26
C ARG A 274 17.96 7.80 -8.26
N ASP A 275 16.99 7.01 -8.67
CA ASP A 275 15.80 6.70 -7.86
C ASP A 275 16.16 5.83 -6.63
N VAL A 276 17.07 4.87 -6.80
CA VAL A 276 17.64 4.10 -5.68
C VAL A 276 18.44 5.00 -4.75
N SER A 277 19.32 5.85 -5.30
CA SER A 277 20.14 6.77 -4.50
C SER A 277 19.29 7.74 -3.67
N LEU A 278 18.21 8.28 -4.24
CA LEU A 278 17.27 9.15 -3.51
C LEU A 278 16.55 8.40 -2.38
N SER A 279 16.18 7.14 -2.63
CA SER A 279 15.55 6.29 -1.61
C SER A 279 16.52 6.03 -0.45
N LEU A 280 17.76 5.63 -0.74
CA LEU A 280 18.78 5.40 0.28
C LEU A 280 19.17 6.68 1.04
N GLN A 281 19.19 7.83 0.36
CA GLN A 281 19.43 9.12 1.01
C GLN A 281 18.31 9.48 2.01
N ARG A 282 17.05 9.17 1.67
CA ARG A 282 15.92 9.30 2.60
C ARG A 282 16.10 8.38 3.82
N ALA A 283 16.47 7.12 3.59
CA ALA A 283 16.74 6.16 4.65
C ALA A 283 17.84 6.66 5.62
N ARG A 284 18.92 7.23 5.08
CA ARG A 284 19.98 7.86 5.88
C ARG A 284 19.44 8.98 6.75
N HIS A 285 18.62 9.87 6.20
CA HIS A 285 18.06 10.99 6.95
C HIS A 285 17.17 10.51 8.12
N ASP A 286 16.30 9.53 7.87
CA ASP A 286 15.35 9.00 8.86
C ASP A 286 16.06 8.33 10.06
N PHE A 287 17.25 7.76 9.85
CA PHE A 287 18.03 7.07 10.89
C PHE A 287 19.17 7.91 11.49
N CYS A 288 19.77 8.83 10.74
CA CYS A 288 20.73 9.80 11.29
C CYS A 288 20.08 10.71 12.36
N CYS A 289 18.81 11.10 12.16
CA CYS A 289 18.09 11.87 13.18
C CYS A 289 17.86 11.10 14.50
N ARG A 290 17.89 9.76 14.50
CA ARG A 290 17.77 8.95 15.72
C ARG A 290 19.10 8.80 16.45
N HIS A 291 20.21 8.63 15.71
CA HIS A 291 21.54 8.52 16.32
C HIS A 291 21.98 9.83 17.00
N ASP A 292 21.68 10.99 16.41
CA ASP A 292 21.99 12.29 17.02
C ASP A 292 21.13 12.58 18.27
N GLN A 293 19.88 12.11 18.33
CA GLN A 293 19.04 12.23 19.52
C GLN A 293 19.49 11.33 20.67
N CYS A 294 20.06 10.15 20.38
CA CYS A 294 20.55 9.22 21.40
C CYS A 294 21.83 9.75 22.07
N LEU A 295 22.76 10.32 21.31
CA LEU A 295 23.99 10.92 21.84
C LEU A 295 23.73 12.15 22.73
N LEU A 296 22.64 12.88 22.49
CA LEU A 296 22.20 14.00 23.32
C LEU A 296 21.49 13.56 24.61
N GLN A 297 20.93 12.34 24.68
CA GLN A 297 20.35 11.82 25.91
C GLN A 297 21.40 11.21 26.85
N GLU A 298 22.43 10.54 26.33
CA GLU A 298 23.51 9.98 27.17
C GLU A 298 24.41 11.03 27.80
N SER A 299 24.51 12.23 27.22
CA SER A 299 25.29 13.34 27.77
C SER A 299 24.56 14.18 28.83
N SER A 300 23.28 13.91 29.11
CA SER A 300 22.50 14.63 30.14
C SER A 300 22.36 13.89 31.49
N CYS A 301 22.82 12.64 31.58
CA CYS A 301 22.74 11.83 32.80
C CYS A 301 24.08 11.77 33.55
N ALA A 302 24.58 12.92 34.02
CA ALA A 302 25.58 12.95 35.09
C ALA A 302 24.85 12.92 36.45
N PRO A 303 25.18 12.01 37.38
CA PRO A 303 24.52 11.95 38.68
C PRO A 303 24.90 13.18 39.52
N LEU A 304 23.90 13.93 39.97
CA LEU A 304 24.04 14.95 41.01
C LEU A 304 24.55 14.27 42.29
N ALA A 305 25.86 14.42 42.53
CA ALA A 305 26.49 14.00 43.77
C ALA A 305 25.93 14.85 44.93
N THR A 306 25.50 14.13 45.95
CA THR A 306 25.05 14.60 47.27
C THR A 306 26.08 15.51 47.95
N ALA A 307 25.61 16.64 48.49
CA ALA A 307 26.14 17.32 49.67
C ALA A 307 25.00 18.06 50.38
#